data_AF-A0A9X6B3X3-F1
#
_entry.id   AF-A0A9X6B3X3-F1
#
_cell.length_a   1.000
_cell.length_b   1.000
_cell.length_c   1.000
_cell.angle_alpha   90.00
_cell.angle_beta   90.00
_cell.angle_gamma   90.00
#
_symmetry.space_group_name_H-M   'P 1'
#
loop_
_entity.id
_entity.type
_entity.pdbx_description
1 polymer ?
#
loop_
_entity_poly.entity_id
_entity_poly.type
_entity_poly.pdbx_seq_one_letter_code
_entity_poly.pdbx_strand_id
1 'polypeptide(L)' 'MTNKIPRKTLKRIEEDIENNNLGKARDRLHGLIFTYPNELHLRKQLGDIYYTLQYPEMAGRYWYLEEHKVKL' A
#
# COMPACT_ATOMS: atom_id res chain seq x y z
N MET A 1 -0.72 -17.70 15.28
CA MET A 1 -0.20 -18.02 13.93
C MET A 1 0.35 -16.75 13.33
N THR A 2 1.65 -16.67 13.02
CA THR A 2 2.19 -15.55 12.23
C THR A 2 1.77 -15.76 10.78
N ASN A 3 0.64 -15.19 10.38
CA ASN A 3 0.23 -15.23 8.97
C ASN A 3 1.32 -14.51 8.15
N LYS A 4 1.97 -15.24 7.25
CA LYS A 4 2.98 -14.66 6.35
C LYS A 4 2.29 -14.09 5.12
N ILE A 5 2.64 -12.88 4.73
CA ILE A 5 2.12 -12.24 3.51
C ILE A 5 2.44 -13.14 2.29
N PRO A 6 1.45 -13.39 1.41
CA PRO A 6 1.64 -14.27 0.26
C PRO A 6 2.57 -13.62 -0.78
N ARG A 7 3.77 -14.18 -0.95
CA ARG A 7 4.78 -13.73 -1.94
C ARG A 7 4.24 -13.61 -3.36
N LYS A 8 3.35 -14.52 -3.77
CA LYS A 8 2.72 -14.48 -5.10
C LYS A 8 1.91 -13.19 -5.31
N THR A 9 1.23 -12.70 -4.27
CA THR A 9 0.44 -11.46 -4.37
C THR A 9 1.35 -10.24 -4.41
N LEU A 10 2.42 -10.22 -3.61
CA LEU A 10 3.43 -9.16 -3.64
C LEU A 10 4.05 -9.02 -5.04
N LYS A 11 4.47 -10.14 -5.64
CA LYS A 11 5.00 -10.14 -7.00
C LYS A 11 4.01 -9.56 -8.03
N ARG A 12 2.72 -9.90 -7.93
CA ARG A 12 1.69 -9.34 -8.83
C ARG A 12 1.48 -7.85 -8.63
N ILE A 13 1.65 -7.34 -7.41
CA ILE A 13 1.59 -5.89 -7.13
C ILE A 13 2.77 -5.19 -7.79
N GLU A 14 3.98 -5.73 -7.65
CA GLU A 14 5.18 -5.21 -8.33
C GLU A 14 4.99 -5.19 -9.85
N GLU A 15 4.56 -6.31 -10.45
CA GLU A 15 4.24 -6.41 -11.88
C GLU A 15 3.16 -5.39 -12.30
N ASP A 16 2.10 -5.20 -11.50
CA ASP A 16 1.06 -4.21 -11.78
C ASP A 16 1.64 -2.78 -11.73
N ILE A 17 2.55 -2.46 -10.80
CA ILE A 17 3.21 -1.14 -10.71
C ILE A 17 4.16 -0.91 -11.88
N GLU A 18 5.02 -1.88 -12.21
CA GLU A 18 5.97 -1.80 -13.33
C GLU A 18 5.26 -1.57 -14.67
N ASN A 19 4.08 -2.16 -14.84
CA ASN A 19 3.23 -1.99 -16.02
C ASN A 19 2.28 -0.79 -15.94
N ASN A 20 2.47 0.12 -14.97
CA ASN A 20 1.65 1.31 -14.72
C ASN A 20 0.15 1.02 -14.49
N ASN A 21 -0.20 -0.21 -14.09
CA ASN A 21 -1.55 -0.64 -13.73
C ASN A 21 -1.87 -0.32 -12.26
N LEU A 22 -1.69 0.94 -11.87
CA LEU A 22 -1.77 1.39 -10.47
C LEU A 22 -3.12 1.10 -9.81
N GLY A 23 -4.23 1.10 -10.56
CA GLY A 23 -5.55 0.70 -10.05
C GLY A 23 -5.59 -0.75 -9.58
N LYS A 24 -4.97 -1.68 -10.33
CA LYS A 24 -4.91 -3.11 -9.94
C LYS A 24 -4.00 -3.31 -8.72
N ALA A 25 -2.84 -2.64 -8.72
CA ALA A 25 -1.92 -2.66 -7.59
C ALA A 25 -2.59 -2.16 -6.30
N ARG A 26 -3.34 -1.05 -6.39
CA ARG A 26 -4.16 -0.50 -5.30
C ARG A 26 -5.16 -1.51 -4.76
N ASP A 27 -5.96 -2.12 -5.63
CA ASP A 27 -7.02 -3.05 -5.22
C ASP A 27 -6.45 -4.31 -4.55
N ARG A 28 -5.30 -4.82 -5.03
CA ARG A 28 -4.57 -5.92 -4.37
C ARG A 28 -4.04 -5.54 -3.00
N LEU A 29 -3.47 -4.35 -2.86
CA LEU A 29 -2.95 -3.84 -1.59
C LEU A 29 -4.06 -3.69 -0.55
N HIS A 30 -5.25 -3.24 -0.94
CA HIS A 30 -6.42 -3.25 -0.04
C HIS A 30 -6.73 -4.66 0.49
N GLY A 31 -6.73 -5.66 -0.38
CA GLY A 31 -6.95 -7.06 0.02
C GLY A 31 -5.88 -7.57 0.99
N LEU A 32 -4.61 -7.20 0.77
CA LEU A 32 -3.55 -7.54 1.70
C LEU A 32 -3.69 -6.80 3.04
N ILE A 33 -3.96 -5.50 3.05
CA ILE A 33 -4.12 -4.71 4.29
C ILE A 33 -5.31 -5.21 5.11
N PHE A 34 -6.41 -5.62 4.47
CA PHE A 34 -7.53 -6.23 5.17
C PHE A 34 -7.12 -7.50 5.93
N THR A 35 -6.24 -8.31 5.33
CA THR A 35 -5.75 -9.57 5.92
C THR A 35 -4.58 -9.35 6.90
N TYR A 36 -3.75 -8.34 6.64
CA TYR A 36 -2.51 -8.03 7.34
C TYR A 36 -2.52 -6.55 7.79
N PRO A 37 -3.44 -6.16 8.69
CA PRO A 37 -3.68 -4.74 9.00
C PRO A 37 -2.50 -4.05 9.69
N ASN A 38 -1.59 -4.79 10.31
CA ASN A 38 -0.45 -4.23 11.04
C ASN A 38 0.82 -4.06 10.18
N GLU A 39 0.77 -4.46 8.90
CA GLU A 39 1.91 -4.36 8.00
C GLU A 39 2.03 -2.94 7.44
N LEU A 40 2.79 -2.09 8.14
CA LEU A 40 2.95 -0.68 7.82
C LEU A 40 3.51 -0.44 6.40
N HIS A 41 4.39 -1.31 5.92
CA HIS A 41 4.95 -1.19 4.57
C HIS A 41 3.87 -1.31 3.47
N LEU A 42 2.85 -2.15 3.67
CA LEU A 42 1.72 -2.25 2.72
C LEU A 42 0.88 -0.97 2.70
N ARG A 43 0.66 -0.38 3.87
CA ARG A 43 -0.07 0.89 4.01
C ARG A 43 0.69 2.02 3.34
N LYS A 44 2.00 2.12 3.58
CA LYS A 44 2.87 3.09 2.92
C LYS A 44 2.78 2.99 1.40
N GLN A 45 2.97 1.79 0.86
CA GLN A 45 2.90 1.53 -0.58
C GLN A 45 1.52 1.89 -1.17
N LEU A 46 0.43 1.61 -0.44
CA LEU A 46 -0.91 2.00 -0.86
C LEU A 46 -1.08 3.55 -0.86
N GLY A 47 -0.51 4.23 0.13
CA GLY A 47 -0.47 5.69 0.17
C GLY A 47 0.29 6.29 -1.03
N ASP A 48 1.45 5.73 -1.36
CA ASP A 48 2.26 6.17 -2.51
C ASP A 48 1.50 6.02 -3.85
N ILE A 49 0.75 4.93 -4.00
CA ILE A 49 -0.12 4.73 -5.17
C ILE A 49 -1.25 5.76 -5.21
N TYR A 50 -1.93 6.01 -4.09
CA TYR A 50 -2.98 7.03 -4.04
C TYR A 50 -2.44 8.42 -4.38
N TYR A 51 -1.25 8.77 -3.88
CA TYR A 51 -0.59 10.03 -4.19
C TYR A 51 -0.25 10.13 -5.68
N THR A 52 0.33 9.06 -6.26
CA THR A 52 0.63 8.99 -7.71
C THR A 52 -0.63 9.17 -8.55
N LEU A 53 -1.74 8.57 -8.12
CA LEU A 53 -3.06 8.70 -8.72
C LEU A 53 -3.75 10.05 -8.45
N GLN A 54 -3.08 11.03 -7.84
CA GLN A 54 -3.61 12.36 -7.53
C GLN A 54 -4.76 12.37 -6.51
N TYR A 55 -4.75 11.42 -5.56
CA TYR A 55 -5.67 11.39 -4.41
C TYR A 55 -4.91 11.62 -3.08
N PRO A 56 -4.40 12.83 -2.82
CA PRO A 56 -3.52 13.11 -1.68
C PRO A 56 -4.21 12.93 -0.32
N GLU A 57 -5.51 13.23 -0.20
CA GLU A 57 -6.27 13.00 1.04
C GLU A 57 -6.32 11.51 1.40
N MET A 58 -6.50 10.65 0.41
CA MET A 58 -6.49 9.20 0.60
C MET A 58 -5.08 8.70 0.92
N ALA A 59 -4.05 9.25 0.28
CA ALA A 59 -2.67 8.93 0.60
C ALA A 59 -2.36 9.21 2.09
N GLY A 60 -2.76 10.38 2.58
CA GLY A 60 -2.58 10.76 3.98
C GLY A 60 -3.22 9.79 4.98
N ARG A 61 -4.40 9.23 4.66
CA ARG A 61 -5.06 8.23 5.53
C ARG A 61 -4.24 6.95 5.70
N TYR A 62 -3.48 6.55 4.67
CA TYR A 62 -2.64 5.36 4.73
C TYR A 62 -1.25 5.61 5.30
N TRP A 63 -0.72 6.82 5.13
CA TRP A 63 0.53 7.25 5.76
C TRP A 63 0.38 7.63 7.24
N TYR A 64 -0.83 7.79 7.77
CA TYR A 64 -1.08 8.24 9.15
C TYR A 64 -0.42 7.38 10.25
N LEU A 65 -0.10 6.11 9.97
CA LEU A 65 0.61 5.22 10.90
C LEU A 65 2.13 5.17 10.67
N GLU A 66 2.69 5.95 9.74
CA GLU A 66 4.13 6.21 9.74
C GLU A 66 4.43 7.15 10.91
N GLU A 67 4.92 6.58 12.02
CA GLU A 67 5.54 7.33 13.11
C GLU A 67 6.61 8.27 12.51
N HIS A 68 6.30 9.57 12.51
CA HIS A 68 7.16 10.71 12.14
C HIS A 68 7.45 10.97 10.65
N LYS A 69 6.61 11.86 10.06
CA LYS A 69 7.15 13.04 9.36
C LYS A 69 6.37 14.31 9.73
N VAL A 70 6.57 14.77 10.98
CA VAL A 70 6.49 16.20 11.28
C VAL A 70 7.89 16.61 11.74
N LYS A 71 8.70 17.09 10.80
CA LYS A 71 9.71 18.10 11.13
C LYS A 71 9.13 19.41 10.62
N LEU A 72 8.51 20.14 11.55
CA LEU A 72 8.43 21.60 11.47
C LEU A 72 9.85 22.16 11.57
#